data_AF-A0A8S9I2N3-F1
#
_entry.id   AF-A0A8S9I2N3-F1
#
_cell.length_a   1.000
_cell.length_b   1.000
_cell.length_c   1.000
_cell.angle_alpha   90.00
_cell.angle_beta   90.00
_cell.angle_gamma   90.00
#
_symmetry.space_group_name_H-M   'P 1'
#
loop_
_entity.id
_entity.type
_entity.pdbx_description
1 polymer ?
#
loop_
_entity_poly.entity_id
_entity_poly.type
_entity_poly.pdbx_seq_one_letter_code
_entity_poly.pdbx_strand_id
1 'polypeptide(L)'
;MDIAAEDGGLEPKEKEHMDAIYRAIDCFFSFNVANYIPFLRGWNIDKEEAHVREAVDILNICNDPIIHERMHLWRKKCGKETEED
;
A
#
# COMPACT_ATOMS: atom_id res chain seq x y z
N MET A 1 17.72 -5.99 13.32
CA MET A 1 18.73 -5.01 12.85
C MET A 1 18.93 -5.40 11.42
N ASP A 2 18.23 -4.70 10.55
CA ASP A 2 18.10 -5.07 9.15
C ASP A 2 19.45 -4.78 8.49
N ILE A 3 20.10 -5.84 8.00
CA ILE A 3 21.45 -5.76 7.46
C ILE A 3 21.28 -5.25 6.03
N ALA A 4 21.57 -3.98 5.81
CA ALA A 4 21.62 -3.40 4.48
C ALA A 4 22.51 -4.28 3.60
N ALA A 5 22.02 -4.62 2.40
CA ALA A 5 22.77 -5.44 1.47
C ALA A 5 24.11 -4.74 1.18
N GLU A 6 25.21 -5.49 1.25
CA GLU A 6 26.58 -4.98 1.15
C GLU A 6 26.86 -4.29 -0.20
N ASP A 7 26.00 -4.53 -1.20
CA ASP A 7 25.99 -3.95 -2.54
C ASP A 7 25.10 -2.69 -2.70
N GLY A 8 24.42 -2.25 -1.64
CA GLY A 8 23.45 -1.14 -1.68
C GLY A 8 22.12 -1.51 -2.33
N GLY A 9 21.86 -2.81 -2.55
CA GLY A 9 20.60 -3.31 -3.07
C GLY A 9 19.47 -3.29 -2.04
N LEU A 10 18.23 -3.26 -2.54
CA LEU A 10 17.04 -3.35 -1.71
C LEU A 10 17.00 -4.68 -0.94
N GLU A 11 16.69 -4.62 0.34
CA GLU A 11 16.42 -5.80 1.16
C GLU A 11 15.15 -6.52 0.67
N PRO A 12 14.97 -7.84 0.88
CA PRO A 12 13.80 -8.56 0.38
C PRO A 12 12.45 -7.89 0.68
N LYS A 13 12.28 -7.33 1.89
CA LYS A 13 11.06 -6.63 2.27
C LYS A 13 10.84 -5.32 1.52
N GLU A 14 11.92 -4.59 1.23
CA GLU A 14 11.85 -3.37 0.41
C GLU A 14 11.54 -3.70 -1.05
N LYS A 15 12.09 -4.80 -1.57
CA LYS A 15 11.76 -5.31 -2.91
C LYS A 15 10.27 -5.67 -3.02
N GLU A 16 9.75 -6.43 -2.06
CA GLU A 16 8.32 -6.79 -2.01
C GLU A 16 7.43 -5.54 -1.92
N HIS A 17 7.82 -4.54 -1.12
CA HIS A 17 7.08 -3.29 -1.04
C HIS A 17 7.06 -2.54 -2.38
N MET A 18 8.22 -2.39 -3.03
CA MET A 18 8.31 -1.71 -4.32
C MET A 18 7.56 -2.46 -5.42
N ASP A 19 7.63 -3.79 -5.45
CA ASP A 19 6.89 -4.62 -6.40
C ASP A 19 5.37 -4.44 -6.24
N ALA A 20 4.88 -4.45 -5.00
CA ALA A 20 3.47 -4.18 -4.71
C ALA A 20 3.01 -2.79 -5.17
N ILE A 21 3.86 -1.76 -5.00
CA ILE A 21 3.57 -0.41 -5.49
C ILE A 21 3.44 -0.41 -7.02
N TYR A 22 4.42 -0.98 -7.72
CA TYR A 22 4.39 -1.01 -9.18
C TYR A 22 3.20 -1.82 -9.71
N ARG A 23 2.88 -2.95 -9.08
CA ARG A 23 1.72 -3.77 -9.45
C ARG A 23 0.39 -3.07 -9.23
N ALA A 24 0.25 -2.31 -8.14
CA ALA A 24 -0.93 -1.48 -7.90
C ALA A 24 -1.08 -0.38 -8.96
N ILE A 25 0.03 0.28 -9.35
CA ILE A 25 0.05 1.31 -10.39
C ILE A 25 -0.30 0.72 -11.76
N ASP A 26 0.27 -0.44 -12.11
CA ASP A 26 0.00 -1.13 -13.38
C ASP A 26 -1.49 -1.46 -13.52
N CYS A 27 -2.10 -1.95 -12.44
CA CYS A 27 -3.54 -2.16 -12.42
C CYS A 27 -4.34 -0.84 -12.50
N PHE A 28 -3.88 0.25 -11.88
CA PHE A 28 -4.61 1.53 -11.96
C PHE A 28 -4.68 2.07 -13.40
N PHE A 29 -3.64 1.85 -14.20
CA PHE A 29 -3.57 2.28 -15.60
C PHE A 29 -4.01 1.23 -16.60
N SER A 30 -4.45 0.06 -16.13
CA SER A 30 -4.81 -1.04 -17.01
C SER A 30 -6.19 -0.80 -17.66
N PHE A 31 -6.33 -1.30 -18.88
CA PHE A 31 -7.56 -1.21 -19.65
C PHE A 31 -8.38 -2.49 -19.44
N ASN A 32 -9.62 -2.33 -18.99
CA ASN A 32 -10.54 -3.44 -18.75
C ASN A 32 -11.93 -3.14 -19.30
N VAL A 33 -12.52 -4.12 -19.98
CA VAL A 33 -13.85 -3.98 -20.59
C VAL A 33 -14.94 -3.75 -19.52
N ALA A 34 -14.77 -4.31 -18.33
CA ALA A 34 -15.66 -4.12 -17.18
C ALA A 34 -15.66 -2.67 -16.65
N ASN A 35 -14.63 -1.86 -16.95
CA ASN A 35 -14.62 -0.44 -16.61
C ASN A 35 -15.71 0.33 -17.37
N TYR A 36 -16.08 -0.15 -18.56
CA TYR A 36 -17.05 0.50 -19.45
C TYR A 36 -18.43 -0.17 -19.45
N ILE A 37 -18.51 -1.44 -19.05
CA ILE A 37 -19.76 -2.21 -19.00
C ILE A 37 -20.08 -2.54 -17.54
N PRO A 38 -20.94 -1.73 -16.85
CA PRO A 38 -21.20 -1.90 -15.42
C PRO A 38 -21.71 -3.28 -15.01
N PHE A 39 -22.42 -3.98 -15.91
CA PHE A 39 -22.92 -5.32 -15.68
C PHE A 39 -21.81 -6.37 -15.51
N LEU A 40 -20.62 -6.12 -16.07
CA LEU A 40 -19.47 -7.02 -16.00
C LEU A 40 -18.58 -6.75 -14.77
N ARG A 41 -18.86 -5.70 -13.99
CA ARG A 41 -18.09 -5.35 -12.79
C ARG A 41 -18.24 -6.45 -11.73
N GLY A 42 -17.14 -6.84 -11.07
CA GLY A 42 -17.16 -7.89 -10.06
C GLY A 42 -17.17 -9.33 -10.59
N TRP A 43 -17.24 -9.54 -11.92
CA TRP A 43 -16.94 -10.84 -12.52
C TRP A 43 -15.44 -11.12 -12.62
N ASN A 44 -14.59 -10.12 -12.33
CA ASN A 44 -13.13 -10.22 -12.37
C ASN A 44 -12.62 -10.82 -13.69
N ILE A 45 -13.22 -10.43 -14.81
CA ILE A 45 -13.01 -11.02 -16.15
C ILE A 45 -11.53 -10.98 -16.54
N ASP A 46 -10.88 -9.84 -16.29
CA ASP A 46 -9.46 -9.63 -16.62
C ASP A 46 -8.51 -9.93 -15.44
N LYS A 47 -9.01 -10.51 -14.34
CA LYS A 47 -8.28 -10.85 -13.09
C LYS A 47 -7.65 -9.69 -12.34
N GLU A 48 -7.68 -8.51 -12.92
CA GLU A 48 -7.11 -7.27 -12.43
C GLU A 48 -7.64 -6.89 -11.03
N GLU A 49 -8.94 -7.11 -10.74
CA GLU A 49 -9.50 -6.82 -9.41
C GLU A 49 -8.81 -7.66 -8.33
N ALA A 50 -8.45 -8.92 -8.64
CA ALA A 50 -7.68 -9.77 -7.72
C ALA A 50 -6.22 -9.32 -7.59
N HIS A 51 -5.59 -8.89 -8.69
CA HIS A 51 -4.20 -8.40 -8.66
C HIS A 51 -4.06 -7.09 -7.87
N VAL A 52 -4.99 -6.15 -8.04
CA VAL A 52 -5.03 -4.91 -7.23
C VAL A 52 -5.17 -5.26 -5.76
N ARG A 53 -6.08 -6.17 -5.43
CA ARG A 53 -6.34 -6.54 -4.03
C ARG A 53 -5.11 -7.16 -3.37
N GLU A 54 -4.45 -8.08 -4.05
CA GLU A 54 -3.20 -8.68 -3.57
C GLU A 54 -2.09 -7.63 -3.38
N ALA A 55 -1.92 -6.72 -4.34
CA ALA A 55 -0.93 -5.64 -4.24
C ALA A 55 -1.23 -4.69 -3.07
N VAL A 56 -2.51 -4.34 -2.85
CA VAL A 56 -2.95 -3.51 -1.72
C VAL A 56 -2.74 -4.23 -0.38
N ASP A 57 -2.99 -5.53 -0.30
CA ASP A 57 -2.76 -6.31 0.92
C ASP A 57 -1.27 -6.29 1.32
N ILE A 58 -0.35 -6.47 0.35
CA ILE A 58 1.10 -6.37 0.60
C ILE A 58 1.48 -4.94 1.00
N LEU A 59 0.94 -3.94 0.31
CA LEU A 59 1.19 -2.53 0.61
C LEU A 59 0.77 -2.15 2.03
N ASN A 60 -0.36 -2.66 2.51
CA ASN A 60 -0.83 -2.46 3.88
C ASN A 60 0.13 -3.12 4.89
N ILE A 61 0.58 -4.35 4.66
CA ILE A 61 1.57 -5.02 5.53
C ILE A 61 2.84 -4.19 5.66
N CYS A 62 3.29 -3.54 4.58
CA CYS A 62 4.46 -2.67 4.58
C CYS A 62 4.21 -1.32 5.27
N ASN A 63 3.05 -0.69 5.05
CA ASN A 63 2.78 0.69 5.47
C ASN A 63 2.10 0.82 6.83
N ASP A 64 1.26 -0.14 7.23
CA ASP A 64 0.49 -0.10 8.48
C ASP A 64 1.38 0.16 9.71
N PRO A 65 2.56 -0.46 9.88
CA PRO A 65 3.43 -0.18 11.01
C PRO A 65 3.86 1.30 11.06
N ILE A 66 4.23 1.88 9.92
CA ILE A 66 4.68 3.27 9.79
C ILE A 66 3.50 4.22 10.05
N ILE A 67 2.33 3.91 9.51
CA ILE A 67 1.11 4.70 9.71
C ILE A 67 0.72 4.69 11.19
N HIS A 68 0.70 3.53 11.83
CA HIS A 68 0.37 3.39 13.24
C HIS A 68 1.36 4.13 14.15
N GLU A 69 2.66 4.04 13.87
CA GLU A 69 3.68 4.80 14.58
C GLU A 69 3.45 6.32 14.45
N ARG A 70 3.23 6.81 13.23
CA ARG A 70 2.94 8.22 12.98
C ARG A 70 1.67 8.68 13.69
N MET A 71 0.61 7.88 13.66
CA MET A 71 -0.63 8.15 14.39
C MET A 71 -0.40 8.22 15.91
N HIS A 72 0.42 7.32 16.45
CA HIS A 72 0.77 7.34 17.87
C HIS A 72 1.55 8.59 18.26
N LEU A 73 2.56 8.96 17.46
CA LEU A 73 3.34 10.19 17.64
C LEU A 73 2.47 11.43 17.56
N TRP A 74 1.53 11.48 16.61
CA TRP A 74 0.60 12.60 16.45
C TRP A 74 -0.30 12.75 17.68
N ARG A 75 -0.91 11.66 18.17
CA ARG A 75 -1.71 11.68 19.42
C ARG A 75 -0.90 12.13 20.62
N LYS A 76 0.36 11.71 20.73
CA LYS A 76 1.25 12.11 21.83
C LYS A 76 1.64 13.58 21.77
N LYS A 77 1.78 14.16 20.57
CA LYS A 77 2.22 15.56 20.35
C LYS A 77 1.10 16.59 20.28
N CYS A 78 -0.06 16.25 19.72
CA CYS A 78 -1.21 17.16 19.56
C CYS A 78 -2.43 16.80 20.44
N GLY A 79 -2.40 15.70 21.20
CA GLY A 79 -3.49 15.30 22.11
C GLY A 79 -3.53 16.06 23.44
N LYS A 80 -2.68 17.08 23.61
CA LYS A 80 -2.84 18.10 24.64
C LYS A 80 -3.37 19.33 23.94
N GLU A 81 -4.69 19.45 23.89
CA GLU A 81 -5.29 20.76 23.77
C GLU A 81 -4.67 21.61 24.87
N THR A 82 -4.11 22.76 24.47
CA THR A 82 -3.67 23.82 25.36
C THR A 82 -4.75 24.05 26.40
N GLU A 83 -4.50 23.65 27.65
CA GLU A 83 -5.17 24.27 28.80
C GLU A 83 -4.79 25.75 28.70
N GLU A 84 -5.71 26.55 28.17
CA GLU A 84 -5.63 28.00 28.18
C GLU A 84 -5.79 28.44 29.65
N ASP A 85 -4.69 28.93 30.25
CA ASP A 85 -4.66 29.61 31.55
C ASP A 85 -5.44 30.94 31.52
#